data_AF-A0A8C2EZ48-F1
#
_entry.id   AF-A0A8C2EZ48-F1
#
_cell.length_a   1.000
_cell.length_b   1.000
_cell.length_c   1.000
_cell.angle_alpha   90.00
_cell.angle_beta   90.00
_cell.angle_gamma   90.00
#
_symmetry.space_group_name_H-M   'P 1'
#
loop_
_entity.id
_entity.type
_entity.pdbx_description
1 polymer ?
#
loop_
_entity_poly.entity_id
_entity_poly.type
_entity_poly.pdbx_seq_one_letter_code
_entity_poly.pdbx_strand_id
1 'polypeptide(L)'
;MALRHNVLLFLCILPFANALYKQWIPDTNFDNATNWDKGSVPCGNDQVVFLAQRKVSVYVETAHTITGMSLPVDGELILASGAGFTVREGGDPGCGSGVTAHFKDPESLKWFDPSMWVAATTIDDLHRGTYQFSVHEESVPCQYDDVVFREATSFRVDVSSDHDVPVKSVSVLGKKFTSSYEFSQYLTSNSGKLQFHGSSSLKVGASGCDDVTGCICDNSGNRDKICSNVKCDLLECKKPLHPVGHCCDVCGAVVNIQFSSSFNFESYRQRLQHLFLIQHKYESTQMAMSKVSKEQRLLRVIPLGATQEIQVLLLDQKAGQEAGKLAEALARDIVHDVHNHGLNFGITSAEFQASSGASSSEAAGNSAGVVVGAVLGSLLGLGGTLDQGFDNPMFDKPTMMPEEPGLYGTEMINSITLTQSGVHFVNPVYDETDFSA
;
A
#
# COMPACT_ATOMS: atom_id res chain seq x y z
N MET A 1 32.99 45.81 -21.49
CA MET A 1 32.60 45.26 -20.17
C MET A 1 31.32 44.47 -20.33
N ALA A 2 31.25 43.32 -19.69
CA ALA A 2 30.47 42.14 -20.08
C ALA A 2 28.94 42.31 -20.07
N LEU A 3 28.31 41.77 -21.12
CA LEU A 3 26.87 41.54 -21.24
C LEU A 3 26.51 40.30 -20.39
N ARG A 4 25.89 40.50 -19.22
CA ARG A 4 25.40 39.39 -18.39
C ARG A 4 24.13 38.80 -19.01
N HIS A 5 24.25 37.60 -19.57
CA HIS A 5 23.12 36.76 -19.94
C HIS A 5 22.54 36.14 -18.66
N ASN A 6 21.34 36.55 -18.29
CA ASN A 6 20.54 35.82 -17.30
C ASN A 6 19.94 34.61 -17.98
N VAL A 7 20.57 33.45 -17.82
CA VAL A 7 19.98 32.15 -18.16
C VAL A 7 19.02 31.81 -17.01
N LEU A 8 17.73 31.99 -17.24
CA LEU A 8 16.70 31.49 -16.34
C LEU A 8 16.65 29.96 -16.49
N LEU A 9 17.24 29.25 -15.54
CA LEU A 9 17.14 27.79 -15.46
C LEU A 9 15.72 27.44 -14.99
N PHE A 10 14.79 27.24 -15.93
CA PHE A 10 13.48 26.64 -15.63
C PHE A 10 13.71 25.18 -15.23
N LEU A 11 13.86 24.92 -13.94
CA LEU A 11 13.66 23.58 -13.39
C LEU A 11 12.19 23.23 -13.63
N CYS A 12 11.94 22.45 -14.67
CA CYS A 12 10.66 21.76 -14.86
C CYS A 12 10.57 20.69 -13.76
N ILE A 13 10.09 21.09 -12.58
CA ILE A 13 9.59 20.13 -11.59
C ILE A 13 8.29 19.61 -12.19
N LEU A 14 8.38 18.53 -12.96
CA LEU A 14 7.19 17.80 -13.38
C LEU A 14 6.51 17.30 -12.10
N PRO A 15 5.27 17.73 -11.79
CA PRO A 15 4.55 17.22 -10.64
C PRO A 15 4.06 15.81 -11.00
N PHE A 16 4.89 14.81 -10.74
CA PHE A 16 4.48 13.42 -10.82
C PHE A 16 3.44 13.14 -9.72
N ALA A 17 2.42 12.35 -10.04
CA ALA A 17 1.56 11.79 -9.00
C ALA A 17 2.45 10.88 -8.14
N ASN A 18 2.66 11.25 -6.88
CA ASN A 18 3.64 10.59 -6.04
C ASN A 18 3.15 9.19 -5.66
N ALA A 19 3.95 8.19 -6.00
CA ALA A 19 3.97 6.90 -5.32
C ALA A 19 3.95 7.11 -3.80
N LEU A 20 3.14 6.35 -3.06
CA LEU A 20 3.16 6.41 -1.61
C LEU A 20 4.30 5.54 -1.07
N TYR A 21 4.79 5.93 0.11
CA TYR A 21 5.65 5.06 0.89
C TYR A 21 4.77 4.16 1.77
N LYS A 22 4.94 2.85 1.60
CA LYS A 22 4.20 1.82 2.33
C LYS A 22 5.14 1.13 3.30
N GLN A 23 5.00 1.44 4.59
CA GLN A 23 5.88 0.90 5.61
C GLN A 23 5.24 -0.28 6.33
N TRP A 24 5.98 -1.38 6.39
CA TRP A 24 5.62 -2.55 7.18
C TRP A 24 5.76 -2.22 8.68
N ILE A 25 4.71 -2.46 9.46
CA ILE A 25 4.66 -2.15 10.89
C ILE A 25 5.40 -3.21 11.72
N PRO A 26 5.04 -4.52 11.62
CA PRO A 26 5.62 -5.54 12.49
C PRO A 26 7.13 -5.70 12.27
N ASP A 27 7.85 -6.10 13.30
CA ASP A 27 9.25 -6.50 13.18
C ASP A 27 9.46 -7.84 13.88
N THR A 28 10.64 -8.40 13.72
CA THR A 28 11.11 -9.56 14.47
C THR A 28 12.37 -9.21 15.27
N ASN A 29 12.46 -7.96 15.75
CA ASN A 29 13.60 -7.50 16.53
C ASN A 29 13.62 -8.14 17.93
N PHE A 30 14.81 -8.45 18.43
CA PHE A 30 15.01 -8.99 19.77
C PHE A 30 14.61 -7.97 20.84
N ASP A 31 14.99 -6.72 20.67
CA ASP A 31 14.77 -5.60 21.60
C ASP A 31 13.31 -5.11 21.65
N ASN A 32 12.41 -5.67 20.83
CA ASN A 32 11.00 -5.34 20.84
C ASN A 32 10.21 -6.29 21.77
N ALA A 33 9.75 -5.76 22.90
CA ALA A 33 8.98 -6.49 23.91
C ALA A 33 7.72 -7.19 23.36
N THR A 34 7.12 -6.66 22.29
CA THR A 34 5.92 -7.25 21.69
C THR A 34 6.19 -8.59 21.01
N ASN A 35 7.44 -8.88 20.64
CA ASN A 35 7.86 -10.15 20.02
C ASN A 35 8.06 -11.29 21.04
N TRP A 36 7.91 -11.01 22.34
CA TRP A 36 8.07 -11.99 23.42
C TRP A 36 6.74 -12.35 24.06
N ASP A 37 6.56 -13.62 24.42
CA ASP A 37 5.36 -14.14 25.06
C ASP A 37 5.09 -13.52 26.44
N LYS A 38 6.14 -13.09 27.14
CA LYS A 38 6.04 -12.40 28.43
C LYS A 38 5.75 -10.90 28.31
N GLY A 39 5.75 -10.34 27.10
CA GLY A 39 5.55 -8.91 26.87
C GLY A 39 6.71 -8.04 27.39
N SER A 40 7.90 -8.62 27.57
CA SER A 40 9.11 -7.95 28.01
C SER A 40 10.31 -8.55 27.29
N VAL A 41 11.33 -7.73 27.02
CA VAL A 41 12.62 -8.19 26.48
C VAL A 41 13.34 -9.03 27.55
N PRO A 42 13.89 -10.21 27.21
CA PRO A 42 14.61 -11.06 28.17
C PRO A 42 15.81 -10.34 28.81
N CYS A 43 16.00 -10.55 30.12
CA CYS A 43 17.10 -9.96 30.91
C CYS A 43 18.07 -11.00 31.47
N GLY A 44 19.04 -10.57 32.30
CA GLY A 44 20.20 -11.35 32.74
C GLY A 44 19.94 -12.67 33.46
N ASN A 45 18.74 -12.86 34.01
CA ASN A 45 18.32 -14.09 34.70
C ASN A 45 17.37 -14.94 33.84
N ASP A 46 17.04 -14.51 32.62
CA ASP A 46 16.08 -15.20 31.76
C ASP A 46 16.74 -16.20 30.82
N GLN A 47 15.98 -17.22 30.44
CA GLN A 47 16.33 -18.17 29.40
C GLN A 47 15.55 -17.86 28.13
N VAL A 48 16.25 -17.70 27.02
CA VAL A 48 15.66 -17.41 25.73
C VAL A 48 15.37 -18.69 24.97
N VAL A 49 14.16 -18.81 24.42
CA VAL A 49 13.77 -19.95 23.60
C VAL A 49 13.15 -19.49 22.29
N PHE A 50 13.86 -19.75 21.19
CA PHE A 50 13.29 -19.85 19.86
C PHE A 50 12.88 -21.30 19.62
N LEU A 51 11.64 -21.52 19.16
CA LEU A 51 11.15 -22.87 18.87
C LEU A 51 11.90 -23.45 17.65
N ALA A 52 12.42 -24.66 17.78
CA ALA A 52 13.33 -25.29 16.81
C ALA A 52 12.79 -25.31 15.36
N GLN A 53 11.48 -25.53 15.20
CA GLN A 53 10.79 -25.63 13.91
C GLN A 53 10.47 -24.29 13.25
N ARG A 54 10.75 -23.16 13.91
CA ARG A 54 10.38 -21.83 13.41
C ARG A 54 11.45 -21.27 12.49
N LYS A 55 10.99 -20.61 11.44
CA LYS A 55 11.84 -19.88 10.50
C LYS A 55 11.79 -18.41 10.83
N VAL A 56 12.92 -17.85 11.26
CA VAL A 56 12.95 -16.45 11.69
C VAL A 56 14.31 -15.81 11.47
N SER A 57 14.27 -14.58 10.96
CA SER A 57 15.38 -13.63 10.99
C SER A 57 15.13 -12.67 12.13
N VAL A 58 16.09 -12.48 13.03
CA VAL A 58 15.94 -11.62 14.22
C VAL A 58 17.04 -10.59 14.25
N TYR A 59 16.67 -9.32 14.20
CA TYR A 59 17.60 -8.21 14.35
C TYR A 59 17.86 -7.94 15.84
N VAL A 60 19.12 -7.77 16.18
CA VAL A 60 19.58 -7.51 17.55
C VAL A 60 20.29 -6.17 17.55
N GLU A 61 19.72 -5.20 18.25
CA GLU A 61 20.22 -3.83 18.26
C GLU A 61 21.31 -3.64 19.33
N THR A 62 21.13 -4.25 20.51
CA THR A 62 21.99 -4.02 21.66
C THR A 62 22.63 -5.29 22.21
N ALA A 63 23.54 -5.13 23.16
CA ALA A 63 24.16 -6.25 23.86
C ALA A 63 23.25 -6.76 24.99
N HIS A 64 22.99 -8.06 25.02
CA HIS A 64 22.16 -8.70 26.03
C HIS A 64 22.96 -9.67 26.89
N THR A 65 22.63 -9.72 28.18
CA THR A 65 23.06 -10.80 29.07
C THR A 65 21.88 -11.71 29.34
N ILE A 66 22.07 -13.02 29.25
CA ILE A 66 21.04 -14.05 29.45
C ILE A 66 21.63 -15.28 30.13
N THR A 67 20.78 -16.16 30.66
CA THR A 67 21.24 -17.43 31.29
C THR A 67 21.44 -18.54 30.27
N GLY A 68 20.77 -18.48 29.13
CA GLY A 68 20.92 -19.43 28.04
C GLY A 68 19.99 -19.10 26.88
N MET A 69 20.30 -19.63 25.70
CA MET A 69 19.51 -19.44 24.48
C MET A 69 19.36 -20.76 23.73
N SER A 70 18.13 -21.13 23.38
CA SER A 70 17.84 -22.17 22.38
C SER A 70 17.54 -21.49 21.05
N LEU A 71 18.31 -21.80 20.02
CA LEU A 71 18.18 -21.22 18.68
C LEU A 71 17.25 -22.06 17.79
N PRO A 72 16.59 -21.45 16.78
CA PRO A 72 15.86 -22.20 15.77
C PRO A 72 16.83 -23.02 14.90
N VAL A 73 16.33 -24.10 14.28
CA VAL A 73 17.13 -24.87 13.32
C VAL A 73 17.37 -24.07 12.05
N ASP A 74 16.33 -23.38 11.57
CA ASP A 74 16.36 -22.52 10.39
C ASP A 74 16.15 -21.07 10.81
N GLY A 75 17.23 -20.35 11.16
CA GLY A 75 17.10 -18.94 11.47
C GLY A 75 18.42 -18.20 11.46
N GLU A 76 18.34 -16.89 11.65
CA GLU A 76 19.49 -16.00 11.72
C GLU A 76 19.31 -14.93 12.80
N LEU A 77 20.43 -14.51 13.38
CA LEU A 77 20.51 -13.33 14.24
C LEU A 77 21.35 -12.29 13.50
N ILE A 78 20.74 -11.16 13.12
CA ILE A 78 21.41 -10.04 12.49
C ILE A 78 21.89 -9.11 13.60
N LEU A 79 23.20 -9.08 13.86
CA LEU A 79 23.79 -8.28 14.93
C LEU A 79 24.15 -6.88 14.42
N ALA A 80 23.56 -5.85 15.02
CA ALA A 80 24.00 -4.47 14.83
C ALA A 80 25.42 -4.23 15.37
N SER A 81 26.01 -3.09 15.03
CA SER A 81 27.28 -2.68 15.61
C SER A 81 27.16 -2.51 17.13
N GLY A 82 27.93 -3.32 17.89
CA GLY A 82 27.86 -3.34 19.36
C GLY A 82 26.81 -4.29 19.94
N ALA A 83 26.02 -4.95 19.09
CA ALA A 83 25.09 -6.00 19.53
C ALA A 83 25.83 -7.31 19.84
N GLY A 84 25.23 -8.12 20.70
CA GLY A 84 25.79 -9.43 21.04
C GLY A 84 25.12 -10.06 22.25
N PHE A 85 25.50 -11.30 22.56
CA PHE A 85 24.97 -12.04 23.70
C PHE A 85 26.09 -12.48 24.62
N THR A 86 25.90 -12.24 25.92
CA THR A 86 26.74 -12.79 26.99
C THR A 86 25.91 -13.79 27.77
N VAL A 87 26.39 -15.02 27.87
CA VAL A 87 25.74 -16.05 28.68
C VAL A 87 26.38 -16.06 30.07
N ARG A 88 25.59 -15.82 31.12
CA ARG A 88 26.04 -15.83 32.51
C ARG A 88 25.03 -16.55 33.39
N GLU A 89 25.52 -17.35 34.33
CA GLU A 89 24.66 -17.97 35.36
C GLU A 89 24.20 -16.93 36.38
N GLY A 90 22.98 -16.41 36.18
CA GLY A 90 22.22 -15.64 37.14
C GLY A 90 22.88 -14.37 37.69
N GLY A 91 22.29 -13.85 38.76
CA GLY A 91 22.86 -12.77 39.55
C GLY A 91 22.78 -11.39 38.92
N ASP A 92 21.90 -11.16 37.95
CA ASP A 92 21.52 -9.80 37.55
C ASP A 92 20.53 -9.22 38.60
N PRO A 93 20.93 -8.25 39.45
CA PRO A 93 20.06 -7.71 40.49
C PRO A 93 18.87 -6.92 39.95
N GLY A 94 18.94 -6.47 38.69
CA GLY A 94 17.86 -5.75 38.01
C GLY A 94 16.89 -6.66 37.27
N CYS A 95 17.25 -7.93 37.08
CA CYS A 95 16.39 -8.95 36.49
C CYS A 95 15.78 -9.77 37.63
N GLY A 96 14.49 -10.09 37.56
CA GLY A 96 13.77 -10.80 38.63
C GLY A 96 14.28 -12.22 38.88
N SER A 97 13.41 -13.13 39.34
CA SER A 97 13.79 -14.53 39.58
C SER A 97 14.20 -15.33 38.33
N GLY A 98 14.15 -14.71 37.15
CA GLY A 98 14.36 -15.36 35.86
C GLY A 98 13.10 -16.06 35.36
N VAL A 99 12.85 -15.98 34.06
CA VAL A 99 11.79 -16.72 33.36
C VAL A 99 12.32 -17.34 32.07
N THR A 100 11.60 -18.35 31.56
CA THR A 100 11.78 -18.80 30.18
C THR A 100 10.93 -17.92 29.26
N ALA A 101 11.58 -17.10 28.45
CA ALA A 101 10.96 -16.22 27.48
C ALA A 101 10.96 -16.87 26.10
N HIS A 102 9.77 -17.01 25.52
CA HIS A 102 9.58 -17.59 24.20
C HIS A 102 9.39 -16.49 23.16
N PHE A 103 10.14 -16.58 22.07
CA PHE A 103 9.92 -15.71 20.92
C PHE A 103 8.61 -16.09 20.23
N LYS A 104 7.77 -15.11 19.96
CA LYS A 104 6.46 -15.33 19.32
C LYS A 104 6.64 -15.76 17.87
N ASP A 105 5.62 -16.45 17.38
CA ASP A 105 5.57 -16.95 16.01
C ASP A 105 5.16 -15.83 15.03
N PRO A 106 6.03 -15.40 14.10
CA PRO A 106 5.70 -14.34 13.16
C PRO A 106 5.12 -14.86 11.83
N GLU A 107 4.84 -16.16 11.72
CA GLU A 107 4.31 -16.80 10.48
C GLU A 107 2.92 -16.31 10.05
N SER A 108 2.14 -15.72 10.95
CA SER A 108 0.77 -15.28 10.65
C SER A 108 0.68 -13.89 10.04
N LEU A 109 1.80 -13.18 9.86
CA LEU A 109 1.83 -11.80 9.39
C LEU A 109 1.76 -11.75 7.87
N LYS A 110 0.68 -11.18 7.33
CA LYS A 110 0.36 -11.26 5.90
C LYS A 110 0.55 -9.94 5.19
N TRP A 111 1.08 -10.01 3.97
CA TRP A 111 1.20 -8.87 3.07
C TRP A 111 -0.15 -8.21 2.79
N PHE A 112 -1.20 -9.01 2.57
CA PHE A 112 -2.55 -8.53 2.28
C PHE A 112 -3.39 -8.26 3.53
N ASP A 113 -2.78 -8.03 4.69
CA ASP A 113 -3.50 -7.53 5.86
C ASP A 113 -3.32 -6.00 5.95
N PRO A 114 -4.37 -5.20 5.74
CA PRO A 114 -4.31 -3.74 5.84
C PRO A 114 -3.71 -3.21 7.15
N SER A 115 -3.87 -3.94 8.25
CA SER A 115 -3.40 -3.52 9.58
C SER A 115 -1.89 -3.66 9.76
N MET A 116 -1.20 -4.32 8.83
CA MET A 116 0.26 -4.50 8.86
C MET A 116 1.02 -3.34 8.20
N TRP A 117 0.30 -2.38 7.61
CA TRP A 117 0.88 -1.29 6.85
C TRP A 117 0.48 0.09 7.40
N VAL A 118 1.43 1.02 7.34
CA VAL A 118 1.14 2.45 7.33
C VAL A 118 1.58 3.07 6.02
N ALA A 119 0.91 4.14 5.61
CA ALA A 119 1.20 4.84 4.37
C ALA A 119 1.54 6.31 4.66
N ALA A 120 2.47 6.88 3.91
CA ALA A 120 2.70 8.31 3.91
C ALA A 120 3.19 8.81 2.55
N THR A 121 3.11 10.13 2.37
CA THR A 121 3.50 10.83 1.14
C THR A 121 5.00 10.95 0.98
N THR A 122 5.74 11.03 2.08
CA THR A 122 7.19 11.12 2.10
C THR A 122 7.78 10.21 3.18
N ILE A 123 9.08 9.91 3.07
CA ILE A 123 9.82 9.20 4.13
C ILE A 123 9.82 10.01 5.44
N ASP A 124 9.92 11.35 5.35
CA ASP A 124 9.88 12.21 6.53
C ASP A 124 8.51 12.14 7.25
N ASP A 125 7.43 12.02 6.50
CA ASP A 125 6.09 11.82 7.06
C ASP A 125 5.97 10.45 7.76
N LEU A 126 6.58 9.39 7.22
CA LEU A 126 6.66 8.09 7.90
C LEU A 126 7.37 8.22 9.25
N HIS A 127 8.52 8.90 9.29
CA HIS A 127 9.30 9.10 10.51
C HIS A 127 8.56 9.96 11.55
N ARG A 128 7.80 10.96 11.10
CA ARG A 128 7.00 11.83 11.97
C ARG A 128 5.70 11.19 12.46
N GLY A 129 5.30 10.06 11.88
CA GLY A 129 4.02 9.41 12.16
C GLY A 129 2.83 10.12 11.52
N THR A 130 3.05 10.93 10.48
CA THR A 130 2.00 11.62 9.73
C THR A 130 1.44 10.68 8.67
N TYR A 131 0.61 9.74 9.08
CA TYR A 131 0.09 8.70 8.19
C TYR A 131 -1.12 9.17 7.39
N GLN A 132 -1.23 8.67 6.16
CA GLN A 132 -2.36 8.89 5.29
C GLN A 132 -3.39 7.76 5.46
N PHE A 133 -4.65 8.15 5.65
CA PHE A 133 -5.78 7.23 5.62
C PHE A 133 -6.12 6.85 4.17
N SER A 134 -6.42 5.57 3.95
CA SER A 134 -6.75 4.98 2.66
C SER A 134 -7.88 3.95 2.82
N VAL A 135 -8.58 3.65 1.73
CA VAL A 135 -9.49 2.49 1.70
C VAL A 135 -8.69 1.19 1.81
N HIS A 136 -9.31 0.10 2.29
CA HIS A 136 -8.62 -1.16 2.61
C HIS A 136 -7.74 -1.72 1.47
N GLU A 137 -8.24 -1.73 0.23
CA GLU A 137 -7.46 -2.19 -0.95
C GLU A 137 -6.25 -1.31 -1.26
N GLU A 138 -6.30 -0.05 -0.86
CA GLU A 138 -5.21 0.92 -0.99
C GLU A 138 -4.42 1.08 0.30
N SER A 139 -4.74 0.38 1.39
CA SER A 139 -3.95 0.38 2.62
C SER A 139 -2.72 -0.50 2.47
N VAL A 140 -2.87 -1.65 1.81
CA VAL A 140 -1.76 -2.53 1.40
C VAL A 140 -1.00 -1.94 0.20
N PRO A 141 0.23 -2.38 -0.11
CA PRO A 141 1.00 -1.81 -1.20
C PRO A 141 0.37 -2.00 -2.58
N CYS A 142 0.41 -0.93 -3.38
CA CYS A 142 0.00 -0.94 -4.79
C CYS A 142 1.23 -1.07 -5.72
N GLN A 143 0.99 -1.33 -7.01
CA GLN A 143 2.07 -1.50 -7.99
C GLN A 143 2.99 -0.27 -8.14
N TYR A 144 2.47 0.93 -7.81
CA TYR A 144 3.22 2.17 -7.93
C TYR A 144 3.99 2.54 -6.67
N ASP A 145 3.80 1.83 -5.55
CA ASP A 145 4.28 2.25 -4.24
C ASP A 145 5.73 1.84 -3.96
N ASP A 146 6.39 2.66 -3.16
CA ASP A 146 7.70 2.38 -2.59
C ASP A 146 7.50 1.65 -1.25
N VAL A 147 7.80 0.36 -1.21
CA VAL A 147 7.66 -0.47 0.01
C VAL A 147 8.88 -0.30 0.90
N VAL A 148 8.66 -0.10 2.19
CA VAL A 148 9.69 0.16 3.18
C VAL A 148 9.56 -0.81 4.34
N PHE A 149 10.59 -1.63 4.53
CA PHE A 149 10.84 -2.27 5.82
C PHE A 149 11.82 -1.37 6.58
N ARG A 150 11.51 -1.07 7.84
CA ARG A 150 12.28 -0.10 8.64
C ARG A 150 13.77 -0.47 8.64
N GLU A 151 14.62 0.55 8.57
CA GLU A 151 16.05 0.36 8.76
C GLU A 151 16.33 -0.24 10.14
N ALA A 152 17.42 -1.02 10.26
CA ALA A 152 17.78 -1.69 11.51
C ALA A 152 16.63 -2.55 12.09
N THR A 153 15.86 -3.20 11.22
CA THR A 153 14.86 -4.20 11.62
C THR A 153 14.96 -5.45 10.77
N SER A 154 14.51 -6.57 11.33
CA SER A 154 14.15 -7.77 10.58
C SER A 154 12.64 -7.95 10.62
N PHE A 155 12.12 -8.81 9.76
CA PHE A 155 10.69 -9.09 9.69
C PHE A 155 10.46 -10.50 9.16
N ARG A 156 9.19 -10.91 9.15
CA ARG A 156 8.73 -12.06 8.40
C ARG A 156 7.36 -11.76 7.82
N VAL A 157 7.20 -11.95 6.51
CA VAL A 157 5.97 -11.62 5.80
C VAL A 157 5.54 -12.74 4.85
N ASP A 158 4.26 -13.11 4.94
CA ASP A 158 3.59 -14.00 4.01
C ASP A 158 3.08 -13.19 2.80
N VAL A 159 3.68 -13.43 1.64
CA VAL A 159 3.33 -12.81 0.35
C VAL A 159 2.50 -13.74 -0.54
N SER A 160 1.81 -14.72 0.03
CA SER A 160 0.95 -15.65 -0.73
C SER A 160 -0.15 -14.93 -1.51
N SER A 161 -0.15 -15.11 -2.83
CA SER A 161 -1.16 -14.62 -3.77
C SER A 161 -1.40 -15.63 -4.90
N ASP A 162 -2.24 -15.26 -5.89
CA ASP A 162 -2.47 -16.11 -7.08
C ASP A 162 -1.43 -15.80 -8.18
N HIS A 163 -0.87 -14.60 -8.14
CA HIS A 163 0.13 -14.09 -9.06
C HIS A 163 1.19 -13.31 -8.27
N ASP A 164 2.35 -13.12 -8.87
CA ASP A 164 3.39 -12.27 -8.25
C ASP A 164 2.88 -10.85 -8.02
N VAL A 165 3.31 -10.25 -6.92
CA VAL A 165 2.83 -8.95 -6.45
C VAL A 165 3.77 -7.85 -6.95
N PRO A 166 3.35 -7.02 -7.93
CA PRO A 166 4.17 -5.93 -8.43
C PRO A 166 4.21 -4.77 -7.44
N VAL A 167 5.37 -4.14 -7.30
CA VAL A 167 5.60 -2.87 -6.59
C VAL A 167 6.69 -2.07 -7.31
N LYS A 168 6.77 -0.76 -7.06
CA LYS A 168 7.78 0.09 -7.70
C LYS A 168 9.17 -0.21 -7.14
N SER A 169 9.28 -0.27 -5.82
CA SER A 169 10.54 -0.61 -5.15
C SER A 169 10.30 -1.24 -3.78
N VAL A 170 11.34 -1.90 -3.25
CA VAL A 170 11.35 -2.46 -1.89
C VAL A 170 12.64 -2.03 -1.21
N SER A 171 12.55 -1.47 -0.01
CA SER A 171 13.70 -1.15 0.84
C SER A 171 13.78 -2.12 2.01
N VAL A 172 14.91 -2.80 2.16
CA VAL A 172 15.20 -3.74 3.26
C VAL A 172 16.61 -3.48 3.80
N LEU A 173 16.76 -3.39 5.12
CA LEU A 173 18.06 -3.17 5.79
C LEU A 173 18.84 -1.98 5.22
N GLY A 174 18.15 -0.89 4.89
CA GLY A 174 18.74 0.31 4.29
C GLY A 174 19.11 0.20 2.80
N LYS A 175 18.96 -0.97 2.17
CA LYS A 175 19.14 -1.14 0.72
C LYS A 175 17.80 -1.02 0.00
N LYS A 176 17.72 -0.09 -0.97
CA LYS A 176 16.56 0.08 -1.86
C LYS A 176 16.74 -0.74 -3.15
N PHE A 177 15.83 -1.67 -3.41
CA PHE A 177 15.76 -2.49 -4.60
C PHE A 177 14.75 -1.92 -5.59
N THR A 178 15.24 -1.53 -6.77
CA THR A 178 14.42 -1.08 -7.91
C THR A 178 14.52 -2.02 -9.11
N SER A 179 15.51 -2.94 -9.11
CA SER A 179 15.74 -3.91 -10.17
C SER A 179 15.19 -5.29 -9.79
N SER A 180 14.32 -5.84 -10.64
CA SER A 180 13.78 -7.20 -10.48
C SER A 180 14.89 -8.24 -10.32
N TYR A 181 16.01 -8.08 -11.03
CA TYR A 181 17.13 -9.00 -10.94
C TYR A 181 17.78 -8.98 -9.55
N GLU A 182 18.19 -7.81 -9.07
CA GLU A 182 18.85 -7.70 -7.76
C GLU A 182 17.96 -8.17 -6.62
N PHE A 183 16.67 -7.85 -6.69
CA PHE A 183 15.74 -8.27 -5.66
C PHE A 183 15.49 -9.77 -5.68
N SER A 184 15.41 -10.39 -6.86
CA SER A 184 15.32 -11.85 -6.96
C SER A 184 16.53 -12.57 -6.37
N GLN A 185 17.74 -12.00 -6.52
CA GLN A 185 18.96 -12.53 -5.88
C GLN A 185 18.87 -12.42 -4.35
N TYR A 186 18.32 -11.31 -3.86
CA TYR A 186 18.09 -11.16 -2.44
C TYR A 186 17.03 -12.15 -1.91
N LEU A 187 15.91 -12.36 -2.61
CA LEU A 187 14.87 -13.33 -2.24
C LEU A 187 15.39 -14.78 -2.21
N THR A 188 16.41 -15.12 -3.01
CA THR A 188 17.03 -16.46 -3.00
C THR A 188 18.11 -16.64 -1.92
N SER A 189 18.59 -15.54 -1.31
CA SER A 189 19.52 -15.57 -0.18
C SER A 189 18.89 -16.19 1.07
N ASN A 190 19.73 -16.55 2.06
CA ASN A 190 19.25 -17.10 3.33
C ASN A 190 18.34 -16.11 4.07
N SER A 191 18.76 -14.85 4.19
CA SER A 191 17.97 -13.80 4.85
C SER A 191 16.66 -13.53 4.11
N GLY A 192 16.70 -13.44 2.78
CA GLY A 192 15.50 -13.27 1.95
C GLY A 192 14.45 -14.37 2.17
N LYS A 193 14.87 -15.64 2.22
CA LYS A 193 13.99 -16.79 2.49
C LYS A 193 13.43 -16.83 3.92
N LEU A 194 14.15 -16.25 4.88
CA LEU A 194 13.70 -16.14 6.27
C LEU A 194 12.73 -14.97 6.46
N GLN A 195 12.87 -13.91 5.66
CA GLN A 195 12.09 -12.67 5.77
C GLN A 195 10.84 -12.69 4.87
N PHE A 196 10.89 -13.31 3.69
CA PHE A 196 9.77 -13.45 2.76
C PHE A 196 9.41 -14.93 2.57
N HIS A 197 8.11 -15.25 2.68
CA HIS A 197 7.61 -16.59 2.40
C HIS A 197 6.21 -16.53 1.77
N GLY A 198 5.69 -17.69 1.37
CA GLY A 198 4.35 -17.81 0.78
C GLY A 198 4.36 -18.52 -0.56
N SER A 199 3.20 -18.57 -1.21
CA SER A 199 3.01 -19.23 -2.52
C SER A 199 3.42 -18.38 -3.72
N SER A 200 3.80 -17.12 -3.51
CA SER A 200 4.11 -16.16 -4.57
C SER A 200 5.33 -15.31 -4.24
N SER A 201 5.77 -14.49 -5.19
CA SER A 201 6.90 -13.58 -5.01
C SER A 201 6.48 -12.13 -5.22
N LEU A 202 7.25 -11.22 -4.63
CA LEU A 202 7.21 -9.81 -4.96
C LEU A 202 8.02 -9.55 -6.25
N LYS A 203 7.57 -8.59 -7.06
CA LYS A 203 8.26 -8.11 -8.27
C LYS A 203 8.49 -6.60 -8.17
N VAL A 204 9.75 -6.18 -8.23
CA VAL A 204 10.13 -4.75 -8.18
C VAL A 204 10.42 -4.19 -9.57
N GLY A 205 10.34 -2.88 -9.72
CA GLY A 205 10.62 -2.19 -10.98
C GLY A 205 9.38 -1.92 -11.83
N ALA A 206 8.19 -1.96 -11.23
CA ALA A 206 7.02 -1.36 -11.84
C ALA A 206 7.27 0.14 -12.08
N SER A 207 6.79 0.66 -13.21
CA SER A 207 6.87 2.10 -13.51
C SER A 207 6.10 2.90 -12.45
N GLY A 208 6.56 4.10 -12.13
CA GLY A 208 5.80 5.02 -11.26
C GLY A 208 4.47 5.46 -11.89
N CYS A 209 3.67 6.19 -11.12
CA CYS A 209 2.46 6.82 -11.64
C CYS A 209 2.80 8.11 -12.39
N ASP A 210 2.86 8.03 -13.72
CA ASP A 210 3.14 9.20 -14.58
C ASP A 210 1.87 9.99 -14.96
N ASP A 211 0.69 9.53 -14.54
CA ASP A 211 -0.59 10.21 -14.78
C ASP A 211 -0.87 11.23 -13.68
N VAL A 212 -0.85 12.52 -14.03
CA VAL A 212 -1.14 13.64 -13.11
C VAL A 212 -2.54 13.60 -12.50
N THR A 213 -3.48 12.89 -13.14
CA THR A 213 -4.84 12.69 -12.62
C THR A 213 -4.91 11.55 -11.60
N GLY A 214 -3.78 10.87 -11.35
CA GLY A 214 -3.65 9.73 -10.44
C GLY A 214 -3.69 8.38 -11.18
N CYS A 215 -3.32 7.32 -10.46
CA CYS A 215 -3.37 5.95 -10.96
C CYS A 215 -4.25 5.08 -10.05
N ILE A 216 -4.86 4.06 -10.63
CA ILE A 216 -5.67 3.09 -9.90
C ILE A 216 -4.72 2.10 -9.23
N CYS A 217 -4.86 1.88 -7.92
CA CYS A 217 -4.01 0.95 -7.17
C CYS A 217 -3.98 -0.49 -7.74
N ASP A 218 -5.13 -0.92 -8.27
CA ASP A 218 -5.37 -2.21 -8.93
C ASP A 218 -5.19 -3.45 -8.05
N ASN A 219 -5.41 -3.30 -6.74
CA ASN A 219 -5.49 -4.42 -5.80
C ASN A 219 -6.83 -5.17 -5.82
N SER A 220 -7.71 -4.83 -6.76
CA SER A 220 -9.06 -5.40 -6.87
C SER A 220 -9.06 -6.93 -7.03
N GLY A 221 -8.08 -7.48 -7.75
CA GLY A 221 -7.87 -8.93 -7.88
C GLY A 221 -7.49 -9.64 -6.58
N ASN A 222 -6.99 -8.90 -5.57
CA ASN A 222 -6.65 -9.40 -4.25
C ASN A 222 -7.71 -9.07 -3.19
N ARG A 223 -8.87 -8.52 -3.58
CA ARG A 223 -9.91 -8.04 -2.65
C ARG A 223 -10.31 -9.09 -1.61
N ASP A 224 -10.59 -10.32 -2.02
CA ASP A 224 -11.04 -11.36 -1.10
C ASP A 224 -9.98 -11.69 -0.04
N LYS A 225 -8.69 -11.71 -0.44
CA LYS A 225 -7.57 -11.90 0.47
C LYS A 225 -7.44 -10.73 1.44
N ILE A 226 -7.53 -9.50 0.93
CA ILE A 226 -7.45 -8.28 1.74
C ILE A 226 -8.58 -8.25 2.76
N CYS A 227 -9.82 -8.42 2.31
CA CYS A 227 -10.99 -8.34 3.16
C CYS A 227 -11.14 -9.52 4.13
N SER A 228 -10.53 -10.68 3.85
CA SER A 228 -10.48 -11.79 4.81
C SER A 228 -9.73 -11.46 6.11
N ASN A 229 -8.84 -10.44 6.09
CA ASN A 229 -8.10 -9.98 7.26
C ASN A 229 -8.77 -8.78 7.95
N VAL A 230 -9.87 -8.24 7.38
CA VAL A 230 -10.58 -7.07 7.92
C VAL A 230 -11.78 -7.55 8.73
N LYS A 231 -11.96 -7.00 9.93
CA LYS A 231 -13.16 -7.18 10.74
C LYS A 231 -14.06 -5.97 10.56
N CYS A 232 -15.28 -6.21 10.09
CA CYS A 232 -16.28 -5.16 9.93
C CYS A 232 -17.16 -5.04 11.18
N ASP A 233 -17.19 -3.85 11.75
CA ASP A 233 -18.03 -3.54 12.90
C ASP A 233 -19.51 -3.37 12.50
N LEU A 234 -20.40 -3.52 13.48
CA LEU A 234 -21.81 -3.22 13.29
C LEU A 234 -22.01 -1.70 13.21
N LEU A 235 -22.75 -1.25 12.19
CA LEU A 235 -22.98 0.15 11.91
C LEU A 235 -24.34 0.62 12.43
N GLU A 236 -24.37 1.83 12.99
CA GLU A 236 -25.57 2.44 13.57
C GLU A 236 -26.15 3.60 12.72
N CYS A 237 -25.51 3.95 11.61
CA CYS A 237 -26.03 4.97 10.69
C CYS A 237 -27.21 4.45 9.86
N LYS A 238 -28.05 5.38 9.37
CA LYS A 238 -29.30 5.04 8.69
C LYS A 238 -29.08 4.36 7.34
N LYS A 239 -28.08 4.80 6.58
CA LYS A 239 -27.80 4.33 5.22
C LYS A 239 -26.31 4.09 5.04
N PRO A 240 -25.77 2.97 5.52
CA PRO A 240 -24.36 2.65 5.32
C PRO A 240 -23.96 2.73 3.83
N LEU A 241 -22.75 3.21 3.58
CA LEU A 241 -22.18 3.34 2.24
C LEU A 241 -21.10 2.28 2.03
N HIS A 242 -20.92 1.83 0.79
CA HIS A 242 -19.87 0.88 0.43
C HIS A 242 -18.91 1.51 -0.59
N PRO A 243 -17.85 2.22 -0.13
CA PRO A 243 -16.90 2.87 -1.03
C PRO A 243 -16.12 1.86 -1.86
N VAL A 244 -15.77 2.22 -3.10
CA VAL A 244 -14.89 1.41 -3.95
C VAL A 244 -13.55 1.23 -3.25
N GLY A 245 -13.04 -0.01 -3.24
CA GLY A 245 -11.81 -0.38 -2.55
C GLY A 245 -11.93 -0.58 -1.02
N HIS A 246 -13.10 -0.38 -0.42
CA HIS A 246 -13.30 -0.65 1.00
C HIS A 246 -13.97 -2.02 1.22
N CYS A 247 -13.52 -2.75 2.26
CA CYS A 247 -14.05 -4.08 2.60
C CYS A 247 -15.40 -4.03 3.32
N CYS A 248 -15.61 -3.03 4.17
CA CYS A 248 -16.79 -2.88 4.99
C CYS A 248 -17.72 -1.80 4.45
N ASP A 249 -18.99 -1.86 4.85
CA ASP A 249 -19.82 -0.67 4.83
C ASP A 249 -19.26 0.38 5.81
N VAL A 250 -19.58 1.65 5.61
CA VAL A 250 -19.13 2.76 6.46
C VAL A 250 -20.23 3.76 6.77
N CYS A 251 -20.11 4.40 7.94
CA CYS A 251 -20.87 5.59 8.31
C CYS A 251 -20.05 6.84 8.02
N GLY A 252 -20.29 7.46 6.87
CA GLY A 252 -19.62 8.68 6.46
C GLY A 252 -20.29 9.34 5.27
N ALA A 253 -19.47 9.93 4.41
CA ALA A 253 -19.87 10.45 3.11
C ALA A 253 -18.84 10.06 2.03
N VAL A 254 -19.31 9.93 0.80
CA VAL A 254 -18.47 9.67 -0.39
C VAL A 254 -18.76 10.74 -1.42
N VAL A 255 -17.75 11.50 -1.82
CA VAL A 255 -17.82 12.48 -2.92
C VAL A 255 -17.22 11.84 -4.17
N ASN A 256 -17.99 11.79 -5.25
CA ASN A 256 -17.52 11.34 -6.57
C ASN A 256 -17.28 12.57 -7.44
N ILE A 257 -16.08 12.70 -7.97
CA ILE A 257 -15.64 13.84 -8.76
C ILE A 257 -15.31 13.38 -10.17
N GLN A 258 -16.00 13.96 -11.14
CA GLN A 258 -15.65 13.82 -12.55
C GLN A 258 -14.63 14.90 -12.92
N PHE A 259 -13.65 14.51 -13.71
CA PHE A 259 -12.49 15.34 -14.00
C PHE A 259 -12.16 15.37 -15.49
N SER A 260 -11.48 16.42 -15.92
CA SER A 260 -10.89 16.57 -17.24
C SER A 260 -9.41 16.21 -17.21
N SER A 261 -8.76 16.19 -18.37
CA SER A 261 -7.31 15.98 -18.48
C SER A 261 -6.45 17.06 -17.81
N SER A 262 -7.02 18.20 -17.42
CA SER A 262 -6.29 19.26 -16.70
C SER A 262 -6.32 19.09 -15.18
N PHE A 263 -7.02 18.07 -14.68
CA PHE A 263 -7.06 17.78 -13.25
C PHE A 263 -5.70 17.31 -12.74
N ASN A 264 -5.33 17.78 -11.55
CA ASN A 264 -4.12 17.33 -10.86
C ASN A 264 -4.52 16.77 -9.49
N PHE A 265 -4.33 15.46 -9.33
CA PHE A 265 -4.77 14.71 -8.15
C PHE A 265 -4.13 15.24 -6.87
N GLU A 266 -2.82 15.44 -6.92
CA GLU A 266 -2.02 15.87 -5.77
C GLU A 266 -2.36 17.30 -5.34
N SER A 267 -2.51 18.19 -6.31
CA SER A 267 -2.85 19.59 -6.05
C SER A 267 -4.23 19.71 -5.42
N TYR A 268 -5.19 18.90 -5.89
CA TYR A 268 -6.54 18.90 -5.31
C TYR A 268 -6.58 18.24 -3.93
N ARG A 269 -5.83 17.14 -3.72
CA ARG A 269 -5.66 16.52 -2.40
C ARG A 269 -5.11 17.52 -1.37
N GLN A 270 -4.06 18.25 -1.72
CA GLN A 270 -3.48 19.29 -0.88
C GLN A 270 -4.47 20.43 -0.63
N ARG A 271 -5.25 20.85 -1.63
CA ARG A 271 -6.31 21.84 -1.45
C ARG A 271 -7.33 21.39 -0.40
N LEU A 272 -7.82 20.16 -0.48
CA LEU A 272 -8.79 19.63 0.48
C LEU A 272 -8.22 19.58 1.90
N GLN A 273 -6.97 19.13 2.03
CA GLN A 273 -6.27 19.14 3.32
C GLN A 273 -6.18 20.54 3.89
N HIS A 274 -5.70 21.51 3.11
CA HIS A 274 -5.42 22.87 3.59
C HIS A 274 -6.68 23.69 3.85
N LEU A 275 -7.69 23.56 2.98
CA LEU A 275 -8.93 24.32 3.11
C LEU A 275 -9.85 23.73 4.17
N PHE A 276 -9.91 22.41 4.33
CA PHE A 276 -10.93 21.79 5.19
C PHE A 276 -10.35 21.03 6.36
N LEU A 277 -9.43 20.09 6.15
CA LEU A 277 -8.99 19.17 7.22
C LEU A 277 -8.12 19.84 8.29
N ILE A 278 -7.45 20.95 7.98
CA ILE A 278 -6.73 21.77 8.98
C ILE A 278 -7.70 22.57 9.86
N GLN A 279 -8.94 22.78 9.44
CA GLN A 279 -9.91 23.53 10.24
C GLN A 279 -10.35 22.71 11.46
N HIS A 280 -10.36 23.35 12.64
CA HIS A 280 -10.87 22.74 13.88
C HIS A 280 -12.31 22.20 13.75
N LYS A 281 -13.12 22.75 12.82
CA LYS A 281 -14.46 22.22 12.51
C LYS A 281 -14.42 20.73 12.10
N TYR A 282 -13.36 20.29 11.43
CA TYR A 282 -13.24 18.97 10.80
C TYR A 282 -12.11 18.10 11.37
N GLU A 283 -11.49 18.49 12.48
CA GLU A 283 -10.32 17.81 13.09
C GLU A 283 -10.53 16.30 13.33
N SER A 284 -11.76 15.86 13.60
CA SER A 284 -12.11 14.45 13.83
C SER A 284 -12.51 13.68 12.56
N THR A 285 -12.25 14.25 11.38
CA THR A 285 -12.62 13.64 10.09
C THR A 285 -11.39 13.09 9.40
N GLN A 286 -11.46 11.83 8.97
CA GLN A 286 -10.47 11.20 8.10
C GLN A 286 -10.92 11.30 6.65
N MET A 287 -9.96 11.45 5.74
CA MET A 287 -10.19 11.53 4.30
C MET A 287 -9.29 10.53 3.57
N ALA A 288 -9.88 9.72 2.71
CA ALA A 288 -9.18 8.98 1.67
C ALA A 288 -9.62 9.52 0.31
N MET A 289 -8.67 9.71 -0.61
CA MET A 289 -8.93 10.16 -1.97
C MET A 289 -8.25 9.19 -2.92
N SER A 290 -9.01 8.68 -3.89
CA SER A 290 -8.62 7.55 -4.73
C SER A 290 -9.14 7.73 -6.16
N LYS A 291 -8.33 7.40 -7.17
CA LYS A 291 -8.83 7.28 -8.54
C LYS A 291 -9.42 5.88 -8.71
N VAL A 292 -10.68 5.81 -9.08
CA VAL A 292 -11.42 4.54 -9.16
C VAL A 292 -12.05 4.36 -10.53
N SER A 293 -12.27 3.10 -10.91
CA SER A 293 -12.99 2.73 -12.13
C SER A 293 -14.42 2.32 -11.75
N LYS A 294 -15.41 2.99 -12.31
CA LYS A 294 -16.83 2.67 -12.11
C LYS A 294 -17.39 2.01 -13.35
N GLU A 295 -17.88 0.78 -13.22
CA GLU A 295 -18.62 0.12 -14.28
C GLU A 295 -19.92 0.88 -14.58
N GLN A 296 -20.09 1.29 -15.83
CA GLN A 296 -21.34 1.81 -16.34
C GLN A 296 -22.22 0.64 -16.81
N ARG A 297 -23.45 0.56 -16.30
CA ARG A 297 -24.42 -0.45 -16.71
C ARG A 297 -25.70 0.19 -17.25
N LEU A 298 -26.07 -0.14 -18.49
CA LEU A 298 -27.40 0.18 -19.03
C LEU A 298 -28.44 -0.67 -18.31
N LEU A 299 -29.54 -0.06 -17.87
CA LEU A 299 -30.63 -0.73 -17.16
C LEU A 299 -30.15 -1.59 -15.98
N ARG A 300 -29.01 -1.24 -15.35
CA ARG A 300 -28.33 -1.97 -14.26
C ARG A 300 -27.79 -3.37 -14.59
N VAL A 301 -27.93 -3.86 -15.83
CA VAL A 301 -27.57 -5.26 -16.17
C VAL A 301 -26.56 -5.34 -17.31
N ILE A 302 -26.56 -4.40 -18.26
CA ILE A 302 -25.73 -4.50 -19.47
C ILE A 302 -24.48 -3.61 -19.32
N PRO A 303 -23.26 -4.16 -19.30
CA PRO A 303 -22.04 -3.36 -19.26
C PRO A 303 -21.94 -2.46 -20.50
N LEU A 304 -21.81 -1.15 -20.30
CA LEU A 304 -21.62 -0.15 -21.35
C LEU A 304 -20.16 0.31 -21.47
N GLY A 305 -19.38 0.12 -20.41
CA GLY A 305 -18.00 0.58 -20.31
C GLY A 305 -17.64 0.86 -18.86
N ALA A 306 -16.47 1.46 -18.65
CA ALA A 306 -16.05 1.95 -17.34
C ALA A 306 -15.64 3.42 -17.45
N THR A 307 -16.06 4.22 -16.48
CA THR A 307 -15.62 5.61 -16.36
C THR A 307 -14.75 5.76 -15.13
N GLN A 308 -13.67 6.51 -15.28
CA GLN A 308 -12.81 6.86 -14.15
C GLN A 308 -13.38 8.08 -13.44
N GLU A 309 -13.39 8.01 -12.12
CA GLU A 309 -13.80 9.11 -11.24
C GLU A 309 -12.83 9.20 -10.07
N ILE A 310 -12.77 10.37 -9.42
CA ILE A 310 -12.08 10.48 -8.13
C ILE A 310 -13.09 10.30 -7.02
N GLN A 311 -12.85 9.31 -6.18
CA GLN A 311 -13.63 9.05 -4.98
C GLN A 311 -12.94 9.72 -3.78
N VAL A 312 -13.66 10.55 -3.04
CA VAL A 312 -13.24 11.09 -1.75
C VAL A 312 -14.12 10.50 -0.66
N LEU A 313 -13.56 9.57 0.11
CA LEU A 313 -14.20 8.99 1.28
C LEU A 313 -13.92 9.85 2.51
N LEU A 314 -14.97 10.23 3.22
CA LEU A 314 -14.93 11.01 4.45
C LEU A 314 -15.56 10.20 5.58
N LEU A 315 -14.81 9.99 6.65
CA LEU A 315 -15.27 9.28 7.85
C LEU A 315 -15.10 10.20 9.06
N ASP A 316 -16.14 10.35 9.87
CA ASP A 316 -16.00 10.98 11.17
C ASP A 316 -15.85 9.91 12.26
N GLN A 317 -15.15 10.27 13.35
CA GLN A 317 -14.93 9.36 14.48
C GLN A 317 -16.13 9.33 15.46
N LYS A 318 -17.34 9.70 15.01
CA LYS A 318 -18.53 9.74 15.86
C LYS A 318 -19.32 8.44 15.76
N ALA A 319 -19.99 8.07 16.85
CA ALA A 319 -20.82 6.88 16.95
C ALA A 319 -22.32 7.22 17.07
N GLY A 320 -23.16 6.21 16.89
CA GLY A 320 -24.61 6.32 17.04
C GLY A 320 -25.27 7.30 16.08
N GLN A 321 -26.27 8.04 16.57
CA GLN A 321 -27.07 8.95 15.74
C GLN A 321 -26.27 10.14 15.18
N GLU A 322 -25.05 10.37 15.65
CA GLU A 322 -24.15 11.40 15.14
C GLU A 322 -23.17 10.89 14.07
N ALA A 323 -23.09 9.57 13.87
CA ALA A 323 -22.19 8.96 12.91
C ALA A 323 -22.47 9.46 11.48
N GLY A 324 -21.43 9.92 10.79
CA GLY A 324 -21.48 10.39 9.41
C GLY A 324 -22.03 11.80 9.21
N LYS A 325 -22.52 12.50 10.24
CA LYS A 325 -23.06 13.87 10.10
C LYS A 325 -21.96 14.90 9.82
N LEU A 326 -20.78 14.75 10.43
CA LEU A 326 -19.68 15.68 10.21
C LEU A 326 -19.06 15.44 8.84
N ALA A 327 -18.92 14.17 8.45
CA ALA A 327 -18.50 13.78 7.11
C ALA A 327 -19.46 14.32 6.03
N GLU A 328 -20.78 14.26 6.26
CA GLU A 328 -21.76 14.86 5.34
C GLU A 328 -21.60 16.38 5.21
N ALA A 329 -21.44 17.09 6.34
CA ALA A 329 -21.23 18.54 6.31
C ALA A 329 -19.98 18.90 5.51
N LEU A 330 -18.89 18.15 5.68
CA LEU A 330 -17.68 18.32 4.90
C LEU A 330 -17.91 18.01 3.41
N ALA A 331 -18.61 16.93 3.08
CA ALA A 331 -18.94 16.61 1.68
C ALA A 331 -19.73 17.74 1.00
N ARG A 332 -20.67 18.37 1.71
CA ARG A 332 -21.42 19.54 1.21
C ARG A 332 -20.51 20.73 0.97
N ASP A 333 -19.61 21.03 1.90
CA ASP A 333 -18.65 22.12 1.76
C ASP A 333 -17.68 21.88 0.58
N ILE A 334 -17.24 20.63 0.37
CA ILE A 334 -16.40 20.24 -0.79
C ILE A 334 -17.16 20.43 -2.10
N VAL A 335 -18.38 19.92 -2.22
CA VAL A 335 -19.18 20.07 -3.46
C VAL A 335 -19.52 21.54 -3.72
N HIS A 336 -19.71 22.35 -2.67
CA HIS A 336 -19.86 23.80 -2.82
C HIS A 336 -18.57 24.46 -3.32
N ASP A 337 -17.39 24.07 -2.84
CA ASP A 337 -16.11 24.55 -3.38
C ASP A 337 -15.92 24.15 -4.85
N VAL A 338 -16.29 22.91 -5.21
CA VAL A 338 -16.27 22.45 -6.60
C VAL A 338 -17.20 23.28 -7.47
N HIS A 339 -18.39 23.65 -7.00
CA HIS A 339 -19.30 24.51 -7.74
C HIS A 339 -18.68 25.87 -8.07
N ASN A 340 -18.03 26.49 -7.09
CA ASN A 340 -17.49 27.83 -7.22
C ASN A 340 -16.14 27.87 -7.94
N HIS A 341 -15.31 26.82 -7.80
CA HIS A 341 -13.91 26.85 -8.20
C HIS A 341 -13.46 25.61 -9.00
N GLY A 342 -14.29 24.58 -9.13
CA GLY A 342 -13.90 23.27 -9.67
C GLY A 342 -13.32 23.31 -11.08
N LEU A 343 -13.86 24.17 -11.96
CA LEU A 343 -13.35 24.34 -13.32
C LEU A 343 -11.87 24.78 -13.35
N ASN A 344 -11.41 25.56 -12.37
CA ASN A 344 -10.01 25.99 -12.26
C ASN A 344 -9.06 24.84 -11.89
N PHE A 345 -9.61 23.74 -11.39
CA PHE A 345 -8.87 22.54 -11.00
C PHE A 345 -9.13 21.36 -11.95
N GLY A 346 -9.76 21.60 -13.11
CA GLY A 346 -10.09 20.53 -14.06
C GLY A 346 -11.21 19.60 -13.57
N ILE A 347 -12.05 20.05 -12.64
CA ILE A 347 -13.21 19.30 -12.17
C ILE A 347 -14.44 19.67 -13.02
N THR A 348 -15.08 18.68 -13.62
CA THR A 348 -16.24 18.88 -14.52
C THR A 348 -17.57 18.76 -13.78
N SER A 349 -17.65 17.86 -12.80
CA SER A 349 -18.80 17.74 -11.91
C SER A 349 -18.38 17.08 -10.60
N ALA A 350 -19.19 17.28 -9.55
CA ALA A 350 -19.08 16.51 -8.33
C ALA A 350 -20.47 16.19 -7.79
N GLU A 351 -20.60 14.98 -7.26
CA GLU A 351 -21.75 14.52 -6.50
C GLU A 351 -21.29 13.91 -5.18
N PHE A 352 -22.17 13.86 -4.17
CA PHE A 352 -21.87 13.12 -2.95
C PHE A 352 -23.03 12.29 -2.46
N GLN A 353 -22.72 11.25 -1.70
CA GLN A 353 -23.65 10.39 -0.97
C GLN A 353 -23.30 10.44 0.52
N ALA A 354 -24.30 10.37 1.39
CA ALA A 354 -24.12 10.46 2.83
C ALA A 354 -24.95 9.41 3.59
N SER A 355 -24.37 8.87 4.67
CA SER A 355 -24.96 7.80 5.46
C SER A 355 -25.95 8.24 6.55
N SER A 356 -25.93 9.53 6.90
CA SER A 356 -26.80 10.17 7.90
C SER A 356 -28.28 10.17 7.51
N GLY A 357 -28.58 10.05 6.20
CA GLY A 357 -29.93 10.06 5.64
C GLY A 357 -30.66 11.42 5.69
N ALA A 358 -29.97 12.54 5.87
CA ALA A 358 -30.59 13.87 5.84
C ALA A 358 -30.93 14.30 4.40
N SER A 359 -32.21 14.58 4.15
CA SER A 359 -32.73 15.03 2.86
C SER A 359 -32.25 16.44 2.53
N SER A 360 -31.34 16.61 1.58
CA SER A 360 -31.36 17.85 0.79
C SER A 360 -32.43 17.69 -0.28
N SER A 361 -33.52 18.44 -0.09
CA SER A 361 -34.60 18.60 -1.04
C SER A 361 -34.10 19.13 -2.39
N GLU A 362 -34.69 18.57 -3.46
CA GLU A 362 -34.77 19.07 -4.84
C GLU A 362 -33.64 18.75 -5.83
N ALA A 363 -33.59 17.48 -6.27
CA ALA A 363 -33.63 17.16 -7.70
C ALA A 363 -34.28 15.78 -7.89
N ALA A 364 -35.34 15.74 -8.70
CA ALA A 364 -36.28 14.64 -8.84
C ALA A 364 -35.69 13.40 -9.53
N GLY A 365 -36.11 12.22 -9.06
CA GLY A 365 -36.02 10.98 -9.84
C GLY A 365 -35.97 9.72 -8.98
N ASN A 366 -37.09 8.99 -8.94
CA ASN A 366 -37.26 7.72 -8.22
C ASN A 366 -36.08 6.75 -8.40
N SER A 367 -35.26 6.64 -7.37
CA SER A 367 -34.45 5.48 -7.03
C SER A 367 -34.31 5.49 -5.52
N ALA A 368 -34.61 4.37 -4.87
CA ALA A 368 -34.66 4.26 -3.42
C ALA A 368 -33.41 4.89 -2.74
N GLY A 369 -33.61 6.10 -2.21
CA GLY A 369 -32.97 6.59 -1.00
C GLY A 369 -31.52 7.07 -1.05
N VAL A 370 -30.93 7.48 -2.17
CA VAL A 370 -29.63 8.17 -2.17
C VAL A 370 -29.85 9.69 -2.16
N VAL A 371 -29.22 10.41 -1.22
CA VAL A 371 -29.15 11.87 -1.26
C VAL A 371 -28.05 12.20 -2.26
N VAL A 372 -28.42 12.66 -3.45
CA VAL A 372 -27.48 13.08 -4.49
C VAL A 372 -27.45 14.60 -4.49
N GLY A 373 -26.38 15.20 -3.95
CA GLY A 373 -26.09 16.62 -4.20
C GLY A 373 -25.23 16.72 -5.44
N ALA A 374 -25.80 17.05 -6.59
CA ALA A 374 -25.07 17.12 -7.87
C ALA A 374 -24.82 18.57 -8.29
N VAL A 375 -23.62 18.83 -8.79
CA VAL A 375 -23.28 20.08 -9.47
C VAL A 375 -22.74 19.76 -10.87
N LEU A 376 -23.50 20.14 -11.89
CA LEU A 376 -23.05 20.09 -13.29
C LEU A 376 -22.30 21.39 -13.63
N GLY A 377 -21.04 21.29 -14.06
CA GLY A 377 -20.32 22.41 -14.64
C GLY A 377 -21.00 22.84 -15.94
N SER A 378 -21.52 24.06 -15.99
CA SER A 378 -22.18 24.62 -17.17
C SER A 378 -21.20 24.74 -18.33
N LEU A 379 -21.19 23.76 -19.24
CA LEU A 379 -20.67 23.93 -20.59
C LEU A 379 -21.62 24.88 -21.34
N LEU A 380 -21.29 26.17 -21.34
CA LEU A 380 -21.92 27.14 -22.23
C LEU A 380 -21.58 26.76 -23.67
N GLY A 381 -22.56 26.18 -24.36
CA GLY A 381 -22.47 25.80 -25.76
C GLY A 381 -22.22 27.01 -26.66
N LEU A 382 -21.17 26.92 -27.48
CA LEU A 382 -21.14 27.60 -28.76
C LEU A 382 -21.83 26.69 -29.77
N GLY A 383 -22.93 27.20 -30.32
CA GLY A 383 -23.85 26.51 -31.22
C GLY A 383 -23.17 25.97 -32.49
N GLY A 384 -23.72 24.85 -32.95
CA GLY A 384 -23.18 24.01 -34.01
C GLY A 384 -23.34 24.52 -35.44
N THR A 385 -22.75 23.74 -36.34
CA THR A 385 -23.21 23.57 -37.71
C THR A 385 -23.26 22.08 -38.01
N LEU A 386 -24.42 21.65 -38.51
CA LEU A 386 -24.68 20.34 -39.08
C LEU A 386 -23.74 20.05 -40.27
N ASP A 387 -23.63 18.74 -40.52
CA ASP A 387 -23.36 18.10 -41.80
C ASP A 387 -21.90 17.74 -42.11
N GLN A 388 -21.58 16.45 -41.98
CA GLN A 388 -21.19 15.60 -43.11
C GLN A 388 -20.99 14.14 -42.65
N GLY A 389 -21.50 13.22 -43.48
CA GLY A 389 -21.48 11.78 -43.24
C GLY A 389 -20.09 11.17 -43.21
N PHE A 390 -20.00 9.99 -42.58
CA PHE A 390 -18.80 9.17 -42.60
C PHE A 390 -19.01 7.95 -43.50
N ASP A 391 -18.21 7.93 -44.57
CA ASP A 391 -17.92 6.78 -45.40
C ASP A 391 -17.33 5.63 -44.56
N ASN A 392 -17.77 4.41 -44.88
CA ASN A 392 -17.31 3.17 -44.28
C ASN A 392 -16.52 2.36 -45.31
N PRO A 393 -15.17 2.38 -45.30
CA PRO A 393 -14.36 1.59 -46.20
C PRO A 393 -13.67 0.46 -45.42
N MET A 394 -14.30 -0.72 -45.35
CA MET A 394 -13.60 -1.91 -44.84
C MET A 394 -13.93 -3.20 -45.61
N PHE A 395 -14.61 -3.11 -46.74
CA PHE A 395 -14.82 -4.26 -47.63
C PHE A 395 -14.24 -4.03 -49.01
N ASP A 396 -12.91 -4.01 -49.09
CA ASP A 396 -12.16 -4.35 -50.29
C ASP A 396 -11.11 -5.41 -49.93
N LYS A 397 -11.29 -6.61 -50.52
CA LYS A 397 -10.58 -7.90 -50.31
C LYS A 397 -9.16 -7.89 -50.95
N PRO A 398 -8.39 -9.01 -51.09
CA PRO A 398 -8.33 -10.33 -50.42
C PRO A 398 -6.89 -10.80 -50.01
N THR A 399 -6.81 -11.93 -49.29
CA THR A 399 -5.76 -13.00 -49.31
C THR A 399 -4.30 -12.71 -48.89
N MET A 400 -3.81 -13.40 -47.86
CA MET A 400 -2.89 -14.57 -47.95
C MET A 400 -2.47 -15.05 -46.54
N MET A 401 -2.58 -16.37 -46.28
CA MET A 401 -1.94 -17.06 -45.16
C MET A 401 -0.44 -17.29 -45.44
N PRO A 402 0.37 -17.48 -44.39
CA PRO A 402 1.11 -18.75 -44.27
C PRO A 402 0.99 -19.34 -42.85
N GLU A 403 0.60 -20.60 -42.69
CA GLU A 403 1.44 -21.83 -42.70
C GLU A 403 2.27 -22.01 -41.42
N GLU A 404 1.77 -22.83 -40.49
CA GLU A 404 2.59 -23.60 -39.55
C GLU A 404 3.34 -24.70 -40.30
N PRO A 405 4.54 -25.10 -39.85
CA PRO A 405 4.62 -26.47 -39.32
C PRO A 405 5.66 -26.71 -38.21
N GLY A 406 5.39 -27.72 -37.36
CA GLY A 406 6.38 -28.78 -37.11
C GLY A 406 6.78 -29.09 -35.67
N LEU A 407 6.17 -30.15 -35.10
CA LEU A 407 6.70 -30.96 -34.00
C LEU A 407 8.05 -31.64 -34.35
N TYR A 408 8.97 -31.80 -33.38
CA TYR A 408 9.54 -33.09 -32.87
C TYR A 408 10.82 -32.92 -32.02
N GLY A 409 10.91 -33.69 -30.92
CA GLY A 409 12.15 -34.21 -30.28
C GLY A 409 12.78 -33.33 -29.19
N THR A 410 13.29 -33.82 -28.05
CA THR A 410 13.56 -35.18 -27.56
C THR A 410 13.85 -35.09 -26.05
N GLU A 411 13.45 -36.10 -25.28
CA GLU A 411 13.80 -36.28 -23.86
C GLU A 411 15.32 -36.40 -23.65
N MET A 412 15.84 -35.85 -22.55
CA MET A 412 16.99 -36.42 -21.84
C MET A 412 16.86 -36.20 -20.33
N ILE A 413 16.84 -37.33 -19.63
CA ILE A 413 16.94 -37.52 -18.18
C ILE A 413 18.41 -37.47 -17.78
N ASN A 414 18.74 -36.79 -16.66
CA ASN A 414 19.82 -37.02 -15.68
C ASN A 414 20.06 -35.70 -14.91
N SER A 415 20.26 -35.62 -13.60
CA SER A 415 20.51 -36.57 -12.52
C SER A 415 20.32 -35.79 -11.21
N ILE A 416 19.73 -36.40 -10.18
CA ILE A 416 19.61 -35.81 -8.84
C ILE A 416 20.98 -35.88 -8.16
N THR A 417 21.52 -34.72 -7.77
CA THR A 417 22.74 -34.63 -6.95
C THR A 417 22.37 -34.17 -5.55
N LEU A 418 22.70 -35.00 -4.55
CA LEU A 418 22.53 -34.74 -3.13
C LEU A 418 23.59 -33.72 -2.68
N THR A 419 23.21 -32.56 -2.13
CA THR A 419 24.16 -31.63 -1.52
C THR A 419 24.27 -31.87 -0.02
N GLN A 420 25.52 -32.00 0.43
CA GLN A 420 25.95 -32.13 1.82
C GLN A 420 25.58 -30.88 2.62
N SER A 421 24.97 -31.05 3.80
CA SER A 421 24.77 -29.98 4.78
C SER A 421 26.12 -29.61 5.42
N GLY A 422 26.68 -28.47 5.01
CA GLY A 422 27.81 -27.82 5.67
C GLY A 422 27.35 -26.49 6.27
N VAL A 423 27.54 -26.32 7.59
CA VAL A 423 27.44 -25.00 8.22
C VAL A 423 28.69 -24.23 7.83
N HIS A 424 28.54 -23.07 7.18
CA HIS A 424 29.65 -22.18 6.85
C HIS A 424 29.48 -20.85 7.59
N PHE A 425 30.47 -20.49 8.40
CA PHE A 425 30.65 -19.13 8.91
C PHE A 425 31.50 -18.36 7.90
N VAL A 426 30.97 -17.26 7.37
CA VAL A 426 31.75 -16.32 6.54
C VAL A 426 31.99 -15.07 7.36
N ASN A 427 33.26 -14.81 7.68
CA ASN A 427 33.69 -13.57 8.32
C ASN A 427 33.85 -12.49 7.21
N PRO A 428 33.08 -11.39 7.25
CA PRO A 428 33.08 -10.38 6.18
C PRO A 428 34.35 -9.51 6.08
N VAL A 429 35.41 -9.82 6.86
CA VAL A 429 36.66 -9.03 6.90
C VAL A 429 37.77 -9.58 6.00
N TYR A 430 37.55 -10.69 5.27
CA TYR A 430 38.55 -11.22 4.33
C TYR A 430 37.97 -11.37 2.92
N ASP A 431 38.58 -10.63 1.98
CA ASP A 431 38.34 -10.70 0.53
C ASP A 431 39.11 -11.89 -0.04
N GLU A 432 38.47 -12.68 -0.91
CA GLU A 432 38.98 -13.94 -1.47
C GLU A 432 40.04 -13.75 -2.58
N THR A 433 40.71 -12.59 -2.62
CA THR A 433 41.67 -12.24 -3.68
C THR A 433 43.13 -12.58 -3.36
N ASP A 434 43.44 -13.19 -2.20
CA ASP A 434 44.81 -13.45 -1.74
C ASP A 434 45.32 -14.90 -1.92
N PHE A 435 44.63 -15.76 -2.67
CA PHE A 435 45.14 -17.11 -3.00
C PHE A 435 45.47 -17.29 -4.48
N SER A 436 46.55 -16.64 -4.92
CA SER A 436 47.32 -17.10 -6.08
C SER A 436 48.80 -16.78 -5.90
N ALA A 437 49.56 -17.80 -5.49
CA ALA A 437 51.01 -17.91 -5.65
C ALA A 437 51.32 -19.21 -6.40
#